data_AF-A0A2J8NW82-F1
#
_entry.id   AF-A0A2J8NW82-F1
#
_cell.length_a   1.000
_cell.length_b   1.000
_cell.length_c   1.000
_cell.angle_alpha   90.00
_cell.angle_beta   90.00
_cell.angle_gamma   90.00
#
_symmetry.space_group_name_H-M   'P 1'
#
loop_
_entity.id
_entity.type
_entity.pdbx_description
1 polymer ?
#
loop_
_entity_poly.entity_id
_entity_poly.type
_entity_poly.pdbx_seq_one_letter_code
_entity_poly.pdbx_strand_id
1 'polypeptide(L)'
;MGAERRLLSIKEAFRLAQQPHQNQAKLVVALSRTYRTMDDKTVFHEEFIHYLKYVMVVYKREPAVERVIEFAAKFVTSFHQSDMEDDEEEEDGGLLNYLFTFLLKSHEANSNAVRFRVCQLINKLLGSMPENAQIDDDVFDKINKAMLIRLKDKIPNVRIQAVLALSRLQDPKDDECPVVNAYATLIENDSNPEVRRAVLSCIAPSAKTLPKIVGRTKDVKEAVRKLAYQML
;
A
#
# COMPACT_ATOMS: atom_id res chain seq x y z
N MET A 1 -42.42 5.58 -9.75
CA MET A 1 -41.45 6.57 -9.20
C MET A 1 -40.55 5.81 -8.24
N GLY A 2 -39.37 5.39 -8.70
CA GLY A 2 -38.41 4.69 -7.84
C GLY A 2 -37.79 5.69 -6.87
N ALA A 3 -37.72 5.36 -5.58
CA ALA A 3 -37.06 6.19 -4.59
C ALA A 3 -35.62 6.52 -5.07
N GLU A 4 -35.30 7.81 -5.17
CA GLU A 4 -33.92 8.27 -5.36
C GLU A 4 -33.07 7.64 -4.24
N ARG A 5 -32.25 6.64 -4.60
CA ARG A 5 -31.35 6.01 -3.64
C ARG A 5 -30.33 7.06 -3.23
N ARG A 6 -30.47 7.58 -2.01
CA ARG A 6 -29.53 8.50 -1.37
C ARG A 6 -28.08 8.03 -1.57
N LEU A 7 -27.26 8.90 -2.15
CA LEU A 7 -25.83 8.65 -2.34
C LEU A 7 -25.09 8.55 -0.99
N LEU A 8 -24.02 7.77 -0.99
CA LEU A 8 -23.24 7.48 0.22
C LEU A 8 -22.05 8.43 0.31
N SER A 9 -22.07 9.37 1.27
CA SER A 9 -20.92 10.25 1.53
C SER A 9 -19.67 9.48 1.99
N ILE A 10 -18.49 10.03 1.75
CA ILE A 10 -17.20 9.47 2.16
C ILE A 10 -17.14 9.25 3.68
N LYS A 11 -17.58 10.24 4.46
CA LYS A 11 -17.65 10.15 5.93
C LYS A 11 -18.47 8.94 6.39
N GLU A 12 -19.64 8.75 5.80
CA GLU A 12 -20.53 7.63 6.15
C GLU A 12 -19.94 6.30 5.69
N ALA A 13 -19.34 6.25 4.49
CA ALA A 13 -18.63 5.06 4.03
C ALA A 13 -17.50 4.66 4.99
N PHE A 14 -16.68 5.62 5.45
CA PHE A 14 -15.59 5.36 6.40
C PHE A 14 -16.10 4.96 7.78
N ARG A 15 -17.19 5.58 8.25
CA ARG A 15 -17.85 5.20 9.51
C ARG A 15 -18.40 3.77 9.45
N LEU A 16 -19.04 3.39 8.34
CA LEU A 16 -19.55 2.03 8.14
C LEU A 16 -18.40 1.02 8.00
N ALA A 17 -17.34 1.37 7.29
CA ALA A 17 -16.17 0.50 7.11
C ALA A 17 -15.47 0.15 8.44
N GLN A 18 -15.62 0.96 9.48
CA GLN A 18 -15.09 0.65 10.82
C GLN A 18 -15.81 -0.54 11.49
N GLN A 19 -17.01 -0.94 11.05
CA GLN A 19 -17.79 -1.99 11.69
C GLN A 19 -17.29 -3.39 11.30
N PRO A 20 -17.17 -4.35 12.24
CA PRO A 20 -16.63 -5.69 11.96
C PRO A 20 -17.41 -6.51 10.92
N HIS A 21 -18.74 -6.40 10.91
CA HIS A 21 -19.62 -7.23 10.06
C HIS A 21 -20.14 -6.48 8.82
N GLN A 22 -19.55 -5.32 8.50
CA GLN A 22 -19.96 -4.55 7.34
C GLN A 22 -19.34 -5.14 6.06
N ASN A 23 -20.18 -5.39 5.07
CA ASN A 23 -19.73 -5.86 3.76
C ASN A 23 -19.06 -4.72 2.99
N GLN A 24 -17.72 -4.76 2.89
CA GLN A 24 -16.94 -3.74 2.19
C GLN A 24 -17.20 -3.70 0.68
N ALA A 25 -17.49 -4.83 0.02
CA ALA A 25 -17.79 -4.83 -1.42
C ALA A 25 -19.05 -4.01 -1.74
N LYS A 26 -20.08 -4.09 -0.87
CA LYS A 26 -21.28 -3.24 -1.00
C LYS A 26 -20.97 -1.75 -0.78
N LEU A 27 -20.05 -1.43 0.15
CA LEU A 27 -19.61 -0.06 0.37
C LEU A 27 -18.84 0.49 -0.82
N VAL A 28 -17.97 -0.33 -1.43
CA VAL A 28 -17.23 0.05 -2.64
C VAL A 28 -18.22 0.42 -3.74
N VAL A 29 -19.17 -0.46 -4.08
CA VAL A 29 -20.17 -0.19 -5.12
C VAL A 29 -21.01 1.07 -4.81
N ALA A 30 -21.43 1.25 -3.56
CA ALA A 30 -22.23 2.41 -3.16
C ALA A 30 -21.44 3.73 -3.25
N LEU A 31 -20.17 3.72 -2.83
CA LEU A 31 -19.30 4.90 -2.90
C LEU A 31 -18.85 5.16 -4.35
N SER A 32 -18.61 4.13 -5.17
CA SER A 32 -18.26 4.28 -6.58
C SER A 32 -19.39 4.94 -7.37
N ARG A 33 -20.65 4.62 -7.05
CA ARG A 33 -21.80 5.35 -7.61
C ARG A 33 -21.77 6.84 -7.22
N THR A 34 -21.41 7.15 -5.99
CA THR A 34 -21.29 8.54 -5.53
C THR A 34 -20.16 9.26 -6.27
N TYR A 35 -19.00 8.61 -6.41
CA TYR A 35 -17.87 9.13 -7.16
C TYR A 35 -18.20 9.45 -8.62
N ARG A 36 -18.81 8.50 -9.34
CA ARG A 36 -19.19 8.66 -10.76
C ARG A 36 -20.26 9.72 -11.00
N THR A 37 -21.13 9.97 -10.03
CA THR A 37 -22.23 10.96 -10.17
C THR A 37 -21.81 12.38 -9.82
N MET A 38 -20.60 12.60 -9.31
CA MET A 38 -20.08 13.94 -9.06
C MET A 38 -19.46 14.51 -10.33
N ASP A 39 -19.87 15.72 -10.71
CA ASP A 39 -19.31 16.40 -11.89
C ASP A 39 -17.84 16.78 -11.65
N ASP A 40 -17.55 17.48 -10.54
CA ASP A 40 -16.19 17.83 -10.13
C ASP A 40 -15.60 16.74 -9.21
N LYS A 41 -14.72 15.91 -9.79
CA LYS A 41 -14.02 14.83 -9.08
C LYS A 41 -13.01 15.35 -8.04
N THR A 42 -12.49 16.57 -8.22
CA THR A 42 -11.49 17.17 -7.31
C THR A 42 -12.05 17.33 -5.90
N VAL A 43 -13.31 17.75 -5.79
CA VAL A 43 -14.01 17.89 -4.49
C VAL A 43 -14.07 16.55 -3.77
N PHE A 44 -14.37 15.47 -4.50
CA PHE A 44 -14.36 14.13 -3.93
C PHE A 44 -12.95 13.73 -3.49
N HIS A 45 -11.93 13.98 -4.31
CA HIS A 45 -10.54 13.65 -4.00
C HIS A 45 -10.07 14.35 -2.72
N GLU A 46 -10.32 15.65 -2.58
CA GLU A 46 -9.98 16.43 -1.40
C GLU A 46 -10.71 15.93 -0.13
N GLU A 47 -12.02 15.67 -0.24
CA GLU A 47 -12.81 15.15 0.87
C GLU A 47 -12.35 13.73 1.28
N PHE A 48 -11.98 12.90 0.31
CA PHE A 48 -11.44 11.56 0.55
C PHE A 48 -10.16 11.62 1.39
N ILE A 49 -9.22 12.48 1.00
CA ILE A 49 -7.98 12.70 1.74
C ILE A 49 -8.26 13.33 3.11
N HIS A 50 -9.20 14.26 3.22
CA HIS A 50 -9.59 14.87 4.49
C HIS A 50 -9.99 13.81 5.52
N TYR A 51 -10.89 12.90 5.17
CA TYR A 51 -11.32 11.85 6.10
C TYR A 51 -10.27 10.75 6.29
N LEU A 52 -9.43 10.47 5.28
CA LEU A 52 -8.34 9.51 5.40
C LEU A 52 -7.30 9.93 6.44
N LYS A 53 -7.06 11.23 6.61
CA LYS A 53 -6.11 11.75 7.62
C LYS A 53 -6.44 11.30 9.05
N TYR A 54 -7.72 11.10 9.39
CA TYR A 54 -8.12 10.64 10.73
C TYR A 54 -7.55 9.26 11.09
N VAL A 55 -7.44 8.35 10.11
CA VAL A 55 -6.83 7.04 10.31
C VAL A 55 -5.32 7.04 10.15
N MET A 56 -4.77 8.02 9.43
CA MET A 56 -3.31 8.15 9.21
C MET A 56 -2.54 8.60 10.45
N VAL A 57 -3.19 9.31 11.38
CA VAL A 57 -2.55 9.78 12.61
C VAL A 57 -2.51 8.71 13.72
N VAL A 58 -3.04 7.51 13.49
CA VAL A 58 -3.11 6.43 14.48
C VAL A 58 -2.04 5.37 14.23
N TYR A 59 -1.02 5.30 15.08
CA TYR A 59 0.06 4.31 14.96
C TYR A 59 -0.38 2.90 15.38
N LYS A 60 -1.17 2.79 16.45
CA LYS A 60 -1.66 1.51 16.97
C LYS A 60 -2.52 0.82 15.92
N ARG A 61 -2.35 -0.50 15.76
CA ARG A 61 -3.13 -1.33 14.83
C ARG A 61 -4.51 -1.65 15.37
N GLU A 62 -5.32 -0.62 15.55
CA GLU A 62 -6.70 -0.77 15.98
C GLU A 62 -7.56 -1.36 14.86
N PRO A 63 -8.39 -2.39 15.12
CA PRO A 63 -9.13 -3.07 14.06
C PRO A 63 -10.03 -2.14 13.23
N ALA A 64 -10.62 -1.12 13.86
CA ALA A 64 -11.44 -0.13 13.15
C ALA A 64 -10.63 0.67 12.13
N VAL A 65 -9.42 1.11 12.52
CA VAL A 65 -8.48 1.83 11.66
C VAL A 65 -8.01 0.94 10.52
N GLU A 66 -7.60 -0.30 10.81
CA GLU A 66 -7.15 -1.24 9.77
C GLU A 66 -8.25 -1.53 8.74
N ARG A 67 -9.52 -1.65 9.17
CA ARG A 67 -10.65 -1.85 8.25
C ARG A 67 -10.90 -0.67 7.32
N VAL A 68 -10.74 0.57 7.80
CA VAL A 68 -10.87 1.77 6.95
C VAL A 68 -9.72 1.86 5.96
N ILE A 69 -8.48 1.59 6.40
CA ILE A 69 -7.30 1.54 5.51
C ILE A 69 -7.49 0.48 4.41
N GLU A 70 -8.01 -0.69 4.77
CA GLU A 70 -8.34 -1.76 3.83
C GLU A 70 -9.44 -1.36 2.84
N PHE A 71 -10.52 -0.75 3.35
CA PHE A 71 -11.62 -0.27 2.53
C PHE A 71 -11.15 0.81 1.55
N ALA A 72 -10.37 1.79 2.02
CA ALA A 72 -9.84 2.86 1.19
C ALA A 72 -8.98 2.32 0.05
N ALA A 73 -8.09 1.36 0.33
CA ALA A 73 -7.27 0.74 -0.71
C ALA A 73 -8.14 0.02 -1.75
N LYS A 74 -9.07 -0.84 -1.33
CA LYS A 74 -9.98 -1.56 -2.24
C LYS A 74 -10.84 -0.63 -3.08
N PHE A 75 -11.37 0.42 -2.48
CA PHE A 75 -12.20 1.38 -3.19
C PHE A 75 -11.41 2.09 -4.29
N VAL A 76 -10.23 2.64 -3.95
CA VAL A 76 -9.40 3.39 -4.91
C VAL A 76 -8.91 2.51 -6.05
N THR A 77 -8.54 1.25 -5.78
CA THR A 77 -8.09 0.33 -6.84
C THR A 77 -9.24 -0.36 -7.58
N SER A 78 -10.49 -0.24 -7.12
CA SER A 78 -11.63 -0.90 -7.81
C SER A 78 -11.88 -0.35 -9.21
N PHE A 79 -11.47 0.89 -9.48
CA PHE A 79 -11.55 1.53 -10.80
C PHE A 79 -10.50 1.02 -11.79
N HIS A 80 -9.51 0.24 -11.33
CA HIS A 80 -8.44 -0.32 -12.18
C HIS A 80 -8.56 -1.84 -12.35
N GLN A 81 -9.64 -2.44 -11.83
CA GLN A 81 -9.88 -3.88 -11.85
C GLN A 81 -11.01 -4.28 -12.81
N SER A 82 -11.84 -3.33 -13.23
CA SER A 82 -12.99 -3.60 -14.07
C SER A 82 -12.65 -3.41 -15.54
N ASP A 83 -12.80 -4.46 -16.36
CA ASP A 83 -12.89 -4.39 -17.83
C ASP A 83 -14.18 -3.68 -18.30
N MET A 84 -14.76 -2.80 -17.47
CA MET A 84 -16.01 -2.12 -17.79
C MET A 84 -15.67 -1.00 -18.78
N GLU A 85 -16.06 -1.22 -20.04
CA GLU A 85 -15.91 -0.36 -21.23
C GLU A 85 -16.47 1.08 -21.10
N ASP A 86 -16.88 1.51 -19.90
CA ASP A 86 -17.53 2.79 -19.58
C ASP A 86 -16.64 3.71 -18.71
N ASP A 87 -15.38 3.35 -18.44
CA ASP A 87 -14.47 4.27 -17.76
C ASP A 87 -14.06 5.36 -18.75
N GLU A 88 -14.81 6.48 -18.75
CA GLU A 88 -14.32 7.77 -19.23
C GLU A 88 -12.91 7.93 -18.69
N GLU A 89 -11.90 7.92 -19.58
CA GLU A 89 -10.50 8.10 -19.21
C GLU A 89 -10.41 9.37 -18.35
N GLU A 90 -10.22 9.21 -17.04
CA GLU A 90 -10.03 10.36 -16.16
C GLU A 90 -8.72 11.04 -16.57
N GLU A 91 -8.83 12.22 -17.19
CA GLU A 91 -7.69 13.10 -17.41
C GLU A 91 -6.95 13.26 -16.06
N ASP A 92 -5.64 12.95 -16.05
CA ASP A 92 -4.72 12.91 -14.90
C ASP A 92 -4.66 11.61 -14.03
N GLY A 93 -5.31 10.51 -14.46
CA GLY A 93 -5.19 9.20 -13.80
C GLY A 93 -5.85 9.11 -12.42
N GLY A 94 -6.78 10.03 -12.17
CA GLY A 94 -7.86 9.84 -11.23
C GLY A 94 -7.52 9.83 -9.74
N LEU A 95 -8.47 9.32 -8.94
CA LEU A 95 -8.35 9.26 -7.49
C LEU A 95 -7.10 8.49 -7.02
N LEU A 96 -6.66 7.48 -7.78
CA LEU A 96 -5.47 6.70 -7.44
C LEU A 96 -4.20 7.55 -7.51
N ASN A 97 -3.98 8.25 -8.61
CA ASN A 97 -2.82 9.14 -8.78
C ASN A 97 -2.86 10.31 -7.79
N TYR A 98 -4.05 10.86 -7.53
CA TYR A 98 -4.24 11.88 -6.51
C TYR A 98 -3.82 11.38 -5.12
N LEU A 99 -4.25 10.18 -4.75
CA LEU A 99 -3.89 9.55 -3.48
C LEU A 99 -2.39 9.26 -3.40
N PHE A 100 -1.77 8.68 -4.43
CA PHE A 100 -0.32 8.48 -4.43
C PHE A 100 0.45 9.79 -4.26
N THR A 101 0.05 10.84 -4.99
CA THR A 101 0.66 12.16 -4.87
C THR A 101 0.60 12.69 -3.45
N PHE A 102 -0.56 12.58 -2.78
CA PHE A 102 -0.70 12.97 -1.38
C PHE A 102 0.18 12.12 -0.43
N LEU A 103 0.21 10.80 -0.63
CA LEU A 103 0.99 9.87 0.19
C LEU A 103 2.50 10.16 0.06
N LEU A 104 2.98 10.38 -1.16
CA LEU A 104 4.36 10.75 -1.45
C LEU A 104 4.72 12.09 -0.82
N LYS A 105 3.88 13.12 -0.92
CA LYS A 105 4.11 14.40 -0.20
C LYS A 105 4.16 14.23 1.33
N SER A 106 3.52 13.20 1.87
CA SER A 106 3.39 12.95 3.30
C SER A 106 4.41 11.96 3.87
N HIS A 107 5.24 11.33 3.02
CA HIS A 107 6.09 10.21 3.46
C HIS A 107 7.13 10.63 4.50
N GLU A 108 7.53 11.92 4.56
CA GLU A 108 8.47 12.52 5.51
C GLU A 108 7.86 13.24 6.73
N ALA A 109 6.57 13.04 7.00
CA ALA A 109 5.93 13.64 8.16
C ALA A 109 6.67 13.33 9.49
N ASN A 110 6.68 14.30 10.41
CA ASN A 110 7.32 14.14 11.73
C ASN A 110 6.73 12.97 12.53
N SER A 111 5.42 12.73 12.40
CA SER A 111 4.68 11.68 13.07
C SER A 111 5.07 10.30 12.55
N ASN A 112 5.47 9.41 13.45
CA ASN A 112 5.72 8.01 13.14
C ASN A 112 4.45 7.28 12.67
N ALA A 113 3.28 7.65 13.18
CA ALA A 113 1.98 7.15 12.75
C ALA A 113 1.75 7.42 11.26
N VAL A 114 1.94 8.69 10.86
CA VAL A 114 1.73 9.11 9.47
C VAL A 114 2.68 8.39 8.53
N ARG A 115 3.99 8.34 8.85
CA ARG A 115 4.97 7.62 8.02
C ARG A 115 4.63 6.14 7.86
N PHE A 116 4.22 5.49 8.96
CA PHE A 116 3.77 4.08 8.93
C PHE A 116 2.54 3.90 8.03
N ARG A 117 1.52 4.75 8.19
CA ARG A 117 0.26 4.67 7.44
C ARG A 117 0.45 5.02 5.97
N VAL A 118 1.35 5.94 5.64
CA VAL A 118 1.74 6.23 4.26
C VAL A 118 2.33 4.99 3.59
N CYS A 119 3.36 4.38 4.16
CA CYS A 119 3.95 3.16 3.59
C CYS A 119 2.94 2.01 3.54
N GLN A 120 2.08 1.89 4.55
CA GLN A 120 1.04 0.85 4.60
C GLN A 120 0.00 1.03 3.48
N LEU A 121 -0.45 2.26 3.23
CA LEU A 121 -1.39 2.55 2.16
C LEU A 121 -0.75 2.31 0.79
N ILE A 122 0.49 2.76 0.56
CA ILE A 122 1.21 2.47 -0.70
C ILE A 122 1.31 0.96 -0.92
N ASN A 123 1.75 0.20 0.10
CA ASN A 123 1.79 -1.27 0.05
C ASN A 123 0.43 -1.86 -0.32
N LYS A 124 -0.65 -1.45 0.34
CA LYS A 124 -2.00 -1.99 0.08
C LYS A 124 -2.55 -1.60 -1.28
N LEU A 125 -2.30 -0.38 -1.75
CA LEU A 125 -2.70 0.07 -3.08
C LEU A 125 -2.01 -0.77 -4.14
N LEU A 126 -0.68 -0.87 -4.10
CA LEU A 126 0.09 -1.70 -5.00
C LEU A 126 -0.34 -3.18 -4.90
N GLY A 127 -0.58 -3.70 -3.70
CA GLY A 127 -1.01 -5.09 -3.51
C GLY A 127 -2.46 -5.38 -3.94
N SER A 128 -3.32 -4.37 -4.06
CA SER A 128 -4.70 -4.53 -4.51
C SER A 128 -4.85 -4.36 -6.03
N MET A 129 -3.82 -3.88 -6.72
CA MET A 129 -3.84 -3.78 -8.18
C MET A 129 -3.71 -5.15 -8.85
N PRO A 130 -4.36 -5.38 -10.01
CA PRO A 130 -4.10 -6.53 -10.87
C PRO A 130 -2.61 -6.72 -11.19
N GLU A 131 -2.21 -7.94 -11.56
CA GLU A 131 -0.82 -8.24 -11.93
C GLU A 131 -0.37 -7.47 -13.17
N ASN A 132 -1.28 -7.26 -14.12
CA ASN A 132 -1.08 -6.52 -15.37
C ASN A 132 -1.35 -5.01 -15.26
N ALA A 133 -1.68 -4.51 -14.06
CA ALA A 133 -1.93 -3.09 -13.87
C ALA A 133 -0.67 -2.28 -14.15
N GLN A 134 -0.81 -1.25 -14.98
CA GLN A 134 0.24 -0.27 -15.24
C GLN A 134 0.00 0.95 -14.37
N ILE A 135 1.08 1.47 -13.79
CA ILE A 135 1.10 2.78 -13.16
C ILE A 135 2.01 3.68 -13.99
N ASP A 136 1.69 4.96 -14.01
CA ASP A 136 2.51 5.97 -14.68
C ASP A 136 3.97 5.91 -14.19
N ASP A 137 4.92 6.00 -15.13
CA ASP A 137 6.36 5.85 -14.85
C ASP A 137 6.87 6.88 -13.84
N ASP A 138 6.37 8.13 -13.88
CA ASP A 138 6.76 9.14 -12.89
C ASP A 138 6.26 8.79 -11.49
N VAL A 139 5.04 8.23 -11.39
CA VAL A 139 4.49 7.76 -10.12
C VAL A 139 5.29 6.55 -9.61
N PHE A 140 5.62 5.61 -10.49
CA PHE A 140 6.46 4.46 -10.20
C PHE A 140 7.81 4.89 -9.59
N ASP A 141 8.52 5.80 -10.26
CA ASP A 141 9.83 6.28 -9.84
C ASP A 141 9.77 7.01 -8.49
N LYS A 142 8.74 7.83 -8.29
CA LYS A 142 8.52 8.52 -7.01
C LYS A 142 8.24 7.53 -5.87
N ILE A 143 7.44 6.49 -6.11
CA ILE A 143 7.18 5.44 -5.13
C ILE A 143 8.47 4.68 -4.80
N ASN A 144 9.21 4.24 -5.81
CA ASN A 144 10.45 3.50 -5.64
C ASN A 144 11.45 4.32 -4.80
N LYS A 145 11.69 5.57 -5.18
CA LYS A 145 12.55 6.51 -4.43
C LYS A 145 12.07 6.71 -3.00
N ALA A 146 10.79 7.03 -2.78
CA ALA A 146 10.26 7.29 -1.45
C ALA A 146 10.38 6.07 -0.53
N MET A 147 10.03 4.89 -1.03
CA MET A 147 10.09 3.67 -0.23
C MET A 147 11.53 3.21 0.03
N LEU A 148 12.47 3.39 -0.90
CA LEU A 148 13.90 3.17 -0.67
C LEU A 148 14.46 4.07 0.44
N ILE A 149 13.98 5.32 0.54
CA ILE A 149 14.33 6.19 1.67
C ILE A 149 13.71 5.63 2.97
N ARG A 150 12.46 5.14 2.93
CA ARG A 150 11.76 4.57 4.10
C ARG A 150 12.29 3.22 4.56
N LEU A 151 13.04 2.50 3.73
CA LEU A 151 13.85 1.35 4.18
C LEU A 151 14.90 1.73 5.25
N LYS A 152 15.23 3.02 5.42
CA LYS A 152 16.17 3.52 6.43
C LYS A 152 15.46 4.22 7.60
N ASP A 153 14.15 4.09 7.71
CA ASP A 153 13.38 4.76 8.76
C ASP A 153 13.78 4.31 10.16
N LYS A 154 13.76 5.24 11.13
CA LYS A 154 14.07 4.95 12.55
C LYS A 154 13.11 3.91 13.15
N ILE A 155 11.87 3.85 12.68
CA ILE A 155 10.81 3.00 13.21
C ILE A 155 10.74 1.69 12.42
N PRO A 156 10.96 0.51 13.04
CA PRO A 156 10.96 -0.77 12.34
C PRO A 156 9.67 -1.05 11.56
N ASN A 157 8.51 -0.72 12.12
CA ASN A 157 7.22 -0.93 11.43
C ASN A 157 7.08 -0.09 10.16
N VAL A 158 7.74 1.07 10.06
CA VAL A 158 7.77 1.85 8.81
C VAL A 158 8.65 1.13 7.78
N ARG A 159 9.82 0.64 8.20
CA ARG A 159 10.71 -0.15 7.33
C ARG A 159 10.01 -1.41 6.81
N ILE A 160 9.27 -2.12 7.66
CA ILE A 160 8.46 -3.29 7.26
C ILE A 160 7.49 -2.91 6.15
N GLN A 161 6.71 -1.83 6.31
CA GLN A 161 5.76 -1.43 5.27
C GLN A 161 6.45 -0.96 3.99
N ALA A 162 7.62 -0.32 4.08
CA ALA A 162 8.43 0.04 2.91
C ALA A 162 8.95 -1.18 2.15
N VAL A 163 9.39 -2.23 2.86
CA VAL A 163 9.73 -3.54 2.26
C VAL A 163 8.50 -4.14 1.57
N LEU A 164 7.34 -4.16 2.23
CA LEU A 164 6.15 -4.73 1.62
C LEU A 164 5.72 -3.95 0.36
N ALA A 165 5.80 -2.61 0.40
CA ALA A 165 5.50 -1.75 -0.75
C ALA A 165 6.45 -1.97 -1.94
N LEU A 166 7.74 -2.17 -1.68
CA LEU A 166 8.74 -2.39 -2.72
C LEU A 166 8.73 -3.82 -3.29
N SER A 167 7.96 -4.74 -2.72
CA SER A 167 7.96 -6.15 -3.13
C SER A 167 7.63 -6.35 -4.62
N ARG A 168 6.66 -5.60 -5.15
CA ARG A 168 6.25 -5.61 -6.58
C ARG A 168 7.17 -4.80 -7.50
N LEU A 169 8.14 -4.07 -6.94
CA LEU A 169 9.01 -3.12 -7.65
C LEU A 169 10.44 -3.65 -7.81
N GLN A 170 10.67 -4.93 -7.54
CA GLN A 170 11.95 -5.60 -7.75
C GLN A 170 12.10 -6.01 -9.22
N ASP A 171 13.30 -5.83 -9.76
CA ASP A 171 13.72 -6.49 -11.00
C ASP A 171 14.89 -7.43 -10.69
N PRO A 172 14.66 -8.74 -10.59
CA PRO A 172 15.72 -9.72 -10.31
C PRO A 172 16.63 -10.00 -11.50
N LYS A 173 16.27 -9.52 -12.70
CA LYS A 173 17.09 -9.67 -13.93
C LYS A 173 18.09 -8.53 -14.08
N ASP A 174 17.79 -7.39 -13.47
CA ASP A 174 18.71 -6.26 -13.38
C ASP A 174 19.64 -6.42 -12.18
N ASP A 175 20.92 -6.70 -12.45
CA ASP A 175 21.95 -6.83 -11.42
C ASP A 175 22.13 -5.56 -10.59
N GLU A 176 21.75 -4.38 -11.12
CA GLU A 176 21.85 -3.09 -10.43
C GLU A 176 20.52 -2.62 -9.82
N CYS A 177 19.50 -3.49 -9.78
CA CYS A 177 18.20 -3.14 -9.20
C CYS A 177 18.36 -2.64 -7.75
N PRO A 178 17.99 -1.38 -7.45
CA PRO A 178 18.24 -0.76 -6.15
C PRO A 178 17.42 -1.42 -5.03
N VAL A 179 16.24 -1.97 -5.36
CA VAL A 179 15.37 -2.67 -4.40
C VAL A 179 16.01 -3.99 -3.97
N VAL A 180 16.48 -4.80 -4.93
CA VAL A 180 17.15 -6.08 -4.65
C VAL A 180 18.42 -5.85 -3.83
N ASN A 181 19.21 -4.82 -4.18
CA ASN A 181 20.39 -4.41 -3.43
C ASN A 181 20.07 -4.00 -1.99
N ALA A 182 19.01 -3.21 -1.80
CA ALA A 182 18.57 -2.81 -0.48
C ALA A 182 18.08 -4.01 0.35
N TYR A 183 17.37 -4.96 -0.26
CA TYR A 183 16.93 -6.18 0.40
C TYR A 183 18.08 -7.09 0.80
N ALA A 184 19.05 -7.31 -0.10
CA ALA A 184 20.26 -8.07 0.19
C ALA A 184 21.04 -7.49 1.39
N THR A 185 20.99 -6.16 1.57
CA THR A 185 21.58 -5.49 2.74
C THR A 185 20.73 -5.68 4.00
N LEU A 186 19.43 -5.38 3.94
CA LEU A 186 18.54 -5.38 5.11
C LEU A 186 18.34 -6.77 5.70
N ILE A 187 18.26 -7.80 4.85
CA ILE A 187 18.03 -9.18 5.30
C ILE A 187 19.14 -9.69 6.22
N GLU A 188 20.36 -9.13 6.11
CA GLU A 188 21.49 -9.47 6.96
C GLU A 188 21.70 -8.47 8.11
N ASN A 189 21.50 -7.18 7.84
CA ASN A 189 22.00 -6.10 8.69
C ASN A 189 20.94 -5.38 9.52
N ASP A 190 19.64 -5.54 9.23
CA ASP A 190 18.61 -4.87 10.04
C ASP A 190 18.59 -5.43 11.47
N SER A 191 18.68 -4.55 12.46
CA SER A 191 18.69 -4.95 13.87
C SER A 191 17.37 -5.59 14.31
N ASN A 192 16.26 -5.25 13.67
CA ASN A 192 14.93 -5.75 14.00
C ASN A 192 14.61 -7.04 13.22
N PRO A 193 14.29 -8.15 13.91
CA PRO A 193 14.05 -9.42 13.25
C PRO A 193 12.79 -9.45 12.38
N GLU A 194 11.75 -8.68 12.70
CA GLU A 194 10.54 -8.61 11.88
C GLU A 194 10.80 -7.88 10.55
N VAL A 195 11.75 -6.94 10.51
CA VAL A 195 12.20 -6.34 9.24
C VAL A 195 12.93 -7.39 8.40
N ARG A 196 13.91 -8.11 8.98
CA ARG A 196 14.61 -9.18 8.26
C ARG A 196 13.65 -10.26 7.76
N ARG A 197 12.66 -10.62 8.57
CA ARG A 197 11.60 -11.57 8.23
C ARG A 197 10.73 -11.06 7.08
N ALA A 198 10.34 -9.79 7.10
CA ALA A 198 9.58 -9.16 6.01
C ALA A 198 10.37 -9.15 4.70
N VAL A 199 11.67 -8.83 4.74
CA VAL A 199 12.53 -8.89 3.56
C VAL A 199 12.62 -10.32 3.03
N LEU A 200 12.81 -11.30 3.91
CA LEU A 200 12.86 -12.71 3.53
C LEU A 200 11.58 -13.20 2.84
N SER A 201 10.40 -12.70 3.23
CA SER A 201 9.14 -13.03 2.54
C SER A 201 8.94 -12.31 1.21
N CYS A 202 9.68 -11.24 0.93
CA CYS A 202 9.50 -10.42 -0.27
C CYS A 202 10.62 -10.56 -1.29
N ILE A 203 11.83 -10.91 -0.87
CA ILE A 203 13.01 -10.94 -1.73
C ILE A 203 12.83 -11.96 -2.85
N ALA A 204 12.96 -11.50 -4.09
CA ALA A 204 12.84 -12.38 -5.24
C ALA A 204 14.04 -13.35 -5.32
N PRO A 205 13.82 -14.66 -5.51
CA PRO A 205 14.90 -15.62 -5.71
C PRO A 205 15.68 -15.36 -7.01
N SER A 206 16.99 -15.25 -6.91
CA SER A 206 17.93 -15.07 -8.03
C SER A 206 19.29 -15.62 -7.62
N ALA A 207 20.23 -15.73 -8.58
CA ALA A 207 21.61 -16.12 -8.28
C ALA A 207 22.25 -15.22 -7.19
N LYS A 208 21.93 -13.92 -7.22
CA LYS A 208 22.42 -12.90 -6.28
C LYS A 208 21.81 -13.03 -4.89
N THR A 209 20.51 -13.31 -4.80
CA THR A 209 19.76 -13.29 -3.52
C THR A 209 19.74 -14.64 -2.82
N LEU A 210 19.91 -15.75 -3.56
CA LEU A 210 19.84 -17.10 -3.00
C LEU A 210 20.82 -17.33 -1.82
N PRO A 211 22.10 -16.93 -1.87
CA PRO A 211 23.00 -17.07 -0.72
C PRO A 211 22.52 -16.31 0.53
N LYS A 212 21.88 -15.16 0.33
CA LYS A 212 21.32 -14.33 1.41
C LYS A 212 20.09 -14.98 2.04
N ILE A 213 19.21 -15.56 1.22
CA ILE A 213 18.03 -16.33 1.65
C ILE A 213 18.48 -17.56 2.44
N VAL A 214 19.38 -18.39 1.89
CA VAL A 214 19.92 -19.58 2.58
C VAL A 214 20.61 -19.19 3.88
N GLY A 215 21.34 -18.06 3.90
CA GLY A 215 21.96 -17.53 5.10
C GLY A 215 20.98 -17.28 6.26
N ARG A 216 19.70 -17.00 5.97
CA ARG A 216 18.67 -16.81 7.00
C ARG A 216 18.26 -18.08 7.75
N THR A 217 18.61 -19.28 7.25
CA THR A 217 18.51 -20.52 8.04
C THR A 217 19.38 -20.50 9.31
N LYS A 218 20.34 -19.56 9.40
CA LYS A 218 21.24 -19.33 10.54
C LYS A 218 20.96 -18.02 11.28
N ASP A 219 19.82 -17.36 11.02
CA ASP A 219 19.46 -16.13 11.73
C ASP A 219 19.37 -16.35 13.24
N VAL A 220 19.71 -15.35 14.05
CA VAL A 220 19.62 -15.42 15.52
C VAL A 220 18.19 -15.70 16.01
N LYS A 221 17.16 -15.26 15.28
CA LYS A 221 15.75 -15.47 15.64
C LYS A 221 15.17 -16.70 14.95
N GLU A 222 14.55 -17.56 15.76
CA GLU A 222 13.89 -18.79 15.33
C GLU A 222 12.84 -18.55 14.24
N ALA A 223 12.00 -17.53 14.39
CA ALA A 223 10.94 -17.22 13.43
C ALA A 223 11.48 -16.89 12.02
N VAL A 224 12.67 -16.28 11.93
CA VAL A 224 13.35 -16.01 10.66
C VAL A 224 13.91 -17.30 10.06
N ARG A 225 14.56 -18.14 10.87
CA ARG A 225 15.06 -19.45 10.42
C ARG A 225 13.94 -20.33 9.89
N LYS A 226 12.82 -20.41 10.62
CA LYS A 226 11.64 -21.18 10.23
C LYS A 226 11.09 -20.71 8.88
N LEU A 227 10.96 -19.40 8.67
CA LEU A 227 10.49 -18.85 7.40
C LEU A 227 11.48 -19.15 6.26
N ALA A 228 12.79 -19.13 6.52
CA ALA A 228 13.79 -19.42 5.48
C ALA A 228 13.59 -20.83 4.88
N TYR A 229 13.28 -21.83 5.71
CA TYR A 229 12.95 -23.18 5.22
C TYR A 229 11.64 -23.27 4.44
N GLN A 230 10.72 -22.30 4.57
CA GLN A 230 9.48 -22.26 3.78
C GLN A 230 9.67 -21.57 2.43
N MET A 231 10.72 -20.74 2.30
CA MET A 231 11.02 -19.99 1.08
C MET A 231 12.03 -20.70 0.15
N LEU A 232 12.68 -21.76 0.64
CA LEU A 232 13.61 -22.63 -0.09
C LEU A 232 12.88 -23.86 -0.61
#